data_AF-A0A7S0Q545-F1
#
_entry.id   AF-A0A7S0Q545-F1
#
_cell.length_a   1.000
_cell.length_b   1.000
_cell.length_c   1.000
_cell.angle_alpha   90.00
_cell.angle_beta   90.00
_cell.angle_gamma   90.00
#
_symmetry.space_group_name_H-M   'P 1'
#
loop_
_entity.id
_entity.type
_entity.pdbx_description
1 polymer ?
#
loop_
_entity_poly.entity_id
_entity_poly.type
_entity_poly.pdbx_seq_one_letter_code
_entity_poly.pdbx_strand_id
1 'polypeptide(L)'
;HFLLGVRTPARPPSLENRCEMGGGPPMPYPKWVWTPAGGWYCHPKNWKTNTMRAAAVYAAVTVVVFNLSRSLERRPVPPIYEIPSQGWCKFAEVDDPKRFPPPRSE
;
A
#
# COMPACT_ATOMS: atom_id res chain seq x y z
N HIS A 1 -23.34 40.76 61.01
CA HIS A 1 -23.47 40.69 59.54
C HIS A 1 -22.84 39.37 59.07
N PHE A 2 -23.64 38.30 59.02
CA PHE A 2 -23.21 36.92 58.76
C PHE A 2 -23.44 36.65 57.26
N LEU A 3 -22.39 36.70 56.44
CA LEU A 3 -22.48 36.43 55.00
C LEU A 3 -22.29 34.94 54.75
N LEU A 4 -23.38 34.20 54.60
CA LEU A 4 -23.40 32.82 54.11
C LEU A 4 -23.15 32.80 52.60
N GLY A 5 -21.87 32.71 52.21
CA GLY A 5 -21.47 32.39 50.83
C GLY A 5 -21.37 30.87 50.66
N VAL A 6 -22.44 30.24 50.16
CA VAL A 6 -22.44 28.83 49.76
C VAL A 6 -21.52 28.68 48.54
N ARG A 7 -20.31 28.17 48.75
CA ARG A 7 -19.44 27.72 47.65
C ARG A 7 -20.00 26.41 47.12
N THR A 8 -20.64 26.45 45.95
CA THR A 8 -20.89 25.25 45.14
C THR A 8 -19.54 24.62 44.76
N PRO A 9 -19.30 23.33 45.02
CA PRO A 9 -18.09 22.69 44.51
C PRO A 9 -18.18 22.62 42.98
N ALA A 10 -17.12 23.06 42.32
CA ALA A 10 -16.97 22.96 40.88
C ALA A 10 -17.16 21.49 40.44
N ARG A 11 -18.00 21.30 39.41
CA ARG A 11 -18.26 20.01 38.75
C ARG A 11 -16.90 19.40 38.33
N PRO A 12 -16.57 18.15 38.69
CA PRO A 12 -15.36 17.52 38.19
C PRO A 12 -15.41 17.48 36.66
N PRO A 13 -14.28 17.64 35.95
CA PRO A 13 -14.25 17.54 34.50
C PRO A 13 -14.90 16.21 34.12
N SER A 14 -15.92 16.29 33.28
CA SER A 14 -16.68 15.15 32.79
C SER A 14 -15.71 14.06 32.37
N LEU A 15 -15.95 12.84 32.85
CA LEU A 15 -15.40 11.62 32.30
C LEU A 15 -15.86 11.56 30.83
N GLU A 16 -15.12 12.26 29.97
CA GLU A 16 -15.18 12.09 28.54
C GLU A 16 -14.55 10.73 28.31
N ASN A 17 -15.38 9.71 28.53
CA ASN A 17 -15.11 8.32 28.24
C ASN A 17 -14.89 8.23 26.73
N ARG A 18 -13.67 8.54 26.31
CA ARG A 18 -13.12 8.02 25.07
C ARG A 18 -13.08 6.52 25.30
N CYS A 19 -14.10 5.85 24.80
CA CYS A 19 -14.10 4.41 24.64
C CYS A 19 -12.90 4.10 23.72
N GLU A 20 -11.73 3.87 24.32
CA GLU A 20 -10.56 3.37 23.61
C GLU A 20 -10.88 1.91 23.26
N MET A 21 -11.40 1.73 22.04
CA MET A 21 -11.60 0.42 21.43
C MET A 21 -10.24 -0.15 20.99
N GLY A 22 -9.41 -0.50 21.97
CA GLY A 22 -8.10 -1.15 21.78
C GLY A 22 -8.08 -2.55 22.40
N GLY A 23 -7.25 -3.45 21.85
CA GLY A 23 -6.99 -4.76 22.46
C GLY A 23 -6.45 -4.58 23.88
N GLY A 24 -6.94 -5.40 24.82
CA GLY A 24 -6.52 -5.36 26.23
C GLY A 24 -5.00 -5.46 26.44
N PRO A 25 -4.51 -5.27 27.67
CA PRO A 25 -3.07 -5.21 27.96
C PRO A 25 -2.32 -6.43 27.41
N PRO A 26 -1.14 -6.24 26.78
CA PRO A 26 -0.39 -7.33 26.16
C PRO A 26 0.10 -8.35 27.20
N MET A 27 0.00 -9.64 26.87
CA MET A 27 0.54 -10.73 27.67
C MET A 27 2.08 -10.63 27.76
N PRO A 28 2.74 -10.93 28.91
CA PRO A 28 4.19 -11.04 28.99
C PRO A 28 4.77 -12.00 27.94
N TYR A 29 5.83 -11.56 27.27
CA TYR A 29 6.56 -12.34 26.25
C TYR A 29 8.08 -12.15 26.41
N PRO A 30 8.89 -13.12 25.97
CA PRO A 30 10.36 -13.01 26.03
C PRO A 30 10.88 -11.97 25.02
N LYS A 31 11.60 -10.96 25.50
CA LYS A 31 12.10 -9.83 24.67
C LYS A 31 13.41 -10.10 23.95
N TRP A 32 14.14 -11.13 24.35
CA TRP A 32 15.45 -11.50 23.78
C TRP A 32 15.34 -12.38 22.54
N VAL A 33 14.14 -12.91 22.25
CA VAL A 33 13.91 -13.75 21.08
C VAL A 33 13.77 -12.85 19.86
N TRP A 34 14.71 -12.95 18.93
CA TRP A 34 14.66 -12.28 17.65
C TRP A 34 14.28 -13.25 16.53
N THR A 35 13.36 -12.82 15.68
CA THR A 35 12.90 -13.59 14.51
C THR A 35 12.82 -12.66 13.30
N PRO A 36 13.14 -13.16 12.09
CA PRO A 36 13.20 -12.33 10.88
C PRO A 36 11.81 -11.80 10.46
N ALA A 37 10.74 -12.50 10.79
CA ALA A 37 9.35 -12.09 10.49
C ALA A 37 8.77 -11.10 11.51
N GLY A 38 9.47 -10.84 12.62
CA GLY A 38 8.96 -10.12 13.80
C GLY A 38 8.48 -11.07 14.91
N GLY A 39 8.33 -10.52 16.12
CA GLY A 39 7.84 -11.20 17.32
C GLY A 39 6.46 -10.71 17.81
N TRP A 40 6.19 -10.90 19.09
CA TRP A 40 4.92 -10.53 19.72
C TRP A 40 4.65 -9.02 19.65
N TYR A 41 3.44 -8.64 19.20
CA TYR A 41 2.95 -7.26 19.14
C TYR A 41 3.91 -6.27 18.44
N CYS A 42 4.50 -6.67 17.32
CA CYS A 42 5.45 -5.83 16.59
C CYS A 42 4.85 -4.50 16.12
N HIS A 43 5.25 -3.40 16.78
CA HIS A 43 4.94 -2.04 16.36
C HIS A 43 6.22 -1.18 16.35
N PRO A 44 7.11 -1.37 15.34
CA PRO A 44 8.31 -0.57 15.25
C PRO A 44 7.96 0.89 14.96
N LYS A 45 8.64 1.83 15.63
CA LYS A 45 8.40 3.27 15.50
C LYS A 45 8.44 3.78 14.05
N ASN A 46 9.25 3.13 13.20
CA ASN A 46 9.51 3.54 11.82
C ASN A 46 8.84 2.63 10.77
N TRP A 47 7.75 1.93 11.10
CA TRP A 47 7.08 1.01 10.17
C TRP A 47 6.73 1.66 8.83
N LYS A 48 6.26 2.91 8.84
CA LYS A 48 5.87 3.66 7.64
C LYS A 48 7.03 3.84 6.67
N THR A 49 8.17 4.31 7.17
CA THR A 49 9.37 4.53 6.35
C THR A 49 9.95 3.22 5.84
N ASN A 50 9.94 2.17 6.66
CA ASN A 50 10.44 0.85 6.26
C ASN A 50 9.58 0.25 5.13
N THR A 51 8.25 0.32 5.24
CA THR A 51 7.34 -0.14 4.18
C THR A 51 7.48 0.71 2.91
N MET A 52 7.65 2.03 3.05
CA MET A 52 7.88 2.90 1.90
C MET A 52 9.17 2.54 1.15
N ARG A 53 10.26 2.25 1.88
CA ARG A 53 11.52 1.80 1.27
C ARG A 53 11.36 0.45 0.57
N ALA A 54 10.71 -0.51 1.23
CA ALA A 54 10.44 -1.81 0.62
C ALA A 54 9.61 -1.68 -0.66
N ALA A 55 8.52 -0.92 -0.62
CA ALA A 55 7.67 -0.65 -1.78
C ALA A 55 8.44 0.04 -2.92
N ALA A 56 9.32 1.00 -2.60
CA ALA A 56 10.14 1.67 -3.60
C ALA A 56 11.09 0.68 -4.32
N VAL A 57 11.72 -0.23 -3.59
CA VAL A 57 12.57 -1.28 -4.17
C VAL A 57 11.76 -2.21 -5.07
N TYR A 58 10.59 -2.67 -4.61
CA TYR A 58 9.71 -3.52 -5.41
C TYR A 58 9.23 -2.82 -6.69
N ALA A 59 8.85 -1.54 -6.59
CA ALA A 59 8.43 -0.75 -7.74
C ALA A 59 9.56 -0.61 -8.77
N ALA A 60 10.78 -0.32 -8.33
CA ALA A 60 11.94 -0.18 -9.21
C ALA A 60 12.20 -1.48 -10.00
N VAL A 61 12.21 -2.63 -9.31
CA VAL A 61 12.40 -3.94 -9.96
C VAL A 61 11.26 -4.23 -10.94
N THR A 62 10.01 -3.99 -10.52
CA THR A 62 8.83 -4.24 -11.34
C THR A 62 8.85 -3.43 -12.64
N VAL A 63 9.24 -2.16 -12.58
CA VAL A 63 9.33 -1.29 -13.76
C VAL A 63 10.38 -1.79 -14.75
N VAL A 64 11.54 -2.26 -14.26
CA VAL A 64 12.59 -2.82 -15.13
C VAL A 64 12.10 -4.09 -15.82
N VAL A 65 11.53 -5.03 -15.05
CA VAL A 65 11.01 -6.29 -15.58
C VAL A 65 9.86 -6.04 -16.57
N PHE A 66 8.97 -5.10 -16.25
CA PHE A 66 7.86 -4.73 -17.13
C PHE A 66 8.35 -4.16 -18.47
N ASN A 67 9.32 -3.25 -18.45
CA ASN A 67 9.90 -2.68 -19.67
C ASN A 67 10.65 -3.70 -20.51
N LEU A 68 11.32 -4.67 -19.88
CA LEU A 68 11.94 -5.78 -20.58
C LEU A 68 10.87 -6.67 -21.22
N SER A 69 9.86 -7.09 -20.44
CA SER A 69 8.75 -7.93 -20.88
C SER A 69 8.07 -7.33 -22.11
N ARG A 70 7.65 -6.06 -22.04
CA ARG A 70 6.93 -5.40 -23.14
C ARG A 70 7.78 -5.23 -24.41
N SER A 71 9.10 -5.20 -24.26
CA SER A 71 10.04 -5.05 -25.38
C SER A 71 10.37 -6.38 -26.05
N LEU A 72 10.24 -7.49 -25.32
CA LEU A 72 10.49 -8.84 -25.82
C LEU A 72 9.23 -9.55 -26.33
N GLU A 73 8.06 -9.14 -25.85
CA GLU A 73 6.79 -9.77 -26.20
C GLU A 73 6.54 -9.73 -27.72
N ARG A 74 6.39 -10.92 -28.30
CA ARG A 74 6.09 -11.17 -29.71
C ARG A 74 4.95 -12.15 -29.82
N ARG A 75 3.98 -11.85 -30.68
CA ARG A 75 2.83 -12.72 -30.96
C ARG A 75 2.83 -13.12 -32.43
N PRO A 76 3.17 -14.38 -32.76
CA PRO A 76 3.19 -14.83 -34.14
C PRO A 76 1.78 -14.98 -34.75
N VAL A 77 0.77 -15.15 -33.89
CA VAL A 77 -0.64 -15.23 -34.29
C VAL A 77 -1.40 -14.12 -33.58
N PRO A 78 -2.15 -13.28 -34.31
CA PRO A 78 -2.94 -12.23 -33.70
C PRO A 78 -4.07 -12.83 -32.85
N PRO A 79 -4.41 -12.20 -31.72
CA PRO A 79 -5.45 -12.69 -30.84
C PRO A 79 -6.85 -12.55 -31.49
N ILE A 80 -7.77 -13.45 -31.13
CA ILE A 80 -9.16 -13.44 -31.63
C ILE A 80 -9.92 -12.21 -31.11
N TYR A 81 -9.64 -11.81 -29.87
CA TYR A 81 -10.21 -10.66 -29.18
C TYR A 81 -9.12 -9.65 -28.81
N GLU A 82 -9.52 -8.39 -28.65
CA GLU A 82 -8.59 -7.33 -28.26
C GLU A 82 -8.08 -7.52 -26.83
N ILE A 83 -6.75 -7.60 -26.67
CA ILE A 83 -6.10 -7.75 -25.36
C ILE A 83 -5.50 -6.40 -24.94
N PRO A 84 -5.92 -5.77 -23.83
CA PRO A 84 -5.48 -4.42 -23.49
C PRO A 84 -3.96 -4.29 -23.30
N SER A 85 -3.28 -5.33 -22.80
CA SER A 85 -1.82 -5.33 -22.61
C SER A 85 -1.02 -5.25 -23.92
N GLN A 86 -1.63 -5.57 -25.06
CA GLN A 86 -1.00 -5.49 -26.37
C GLN A 86 -0.49 -4.08 -26.69
N GLY A 87 -1.23 -3.04 -26.29
CA GLY A 87 -0.85 -1.65 -26.57
C GLY A 87 0.43 -1.21 -25.85
N TRP A 88 0.90 -1.97 -24.86
CA TRP A 88 2.15 -1.68 -24.16
C TRP A 88 3.36 -2.33 -24.84
N CYS A 89 3.14 -3.26 -25.76
CA CYS A 89 4.18 -4.05 -26.40
C CYS A 89 4.82 -3.28 -27.55
N LYS A 90 6.14 -3.42 -27.74
CA LYS A 90 6.87 -2.73 -28.82
C LYS A 90 6.41 -3.15 -30.22
N PHE A 91 6.00 -4.41 -30.38
CA PHE A 91 5.72 -5.00 -31.68
C PHE A 91 4.22 -5.14 -31.97
N ALA A 92 3.38 -4.43 -31.22
CA ALA A 92 1.93 -4.52 -31.32
C ALA A 92 1.38 -4.28 -32.73
N GLU A 93 1.96 -3.33 -33.47
CA GLU A 93 1.56 -2.98 -34.84
C GLU A 93 1.88 -4.07 -35.86
N VAL A 94 3.05 -4.69 -35.72
CA VAL A 94 3.51 -5.75 -36.63
C VAL A 94 2.75 -7.05 -36.35
N ASP A 95 2.55 -7.36 -35.07
CA ASP A 95 1.94 -8.60 -34.64
C ASP A 95 0.40 -8.59 -34.82
N ASP A 96 -0.24 -7.41 -34.81
CA ASP A 96 -1.69 -7.25 -34.99
C ASP A 96 -2.05 -5.99 -35.80
N PRO A 97 -1.93 -6.07 -37.14
CA PRO A 97 -2.26 -4.98 -38.03
C PRO A 97 -3.77 -4.69 -38.11
N LYS A 98 -4.62 -5.60 -37.61
CA LYS A 98 -6.08 -5.37 -37.54
C LYS A 98 -6.39 -4.32 -36.49
N ARG A 99 -5.72 -4.41 -35.33
CA ARG A 99 -5.93 -3.48 -34.23
C ARG A 99 -5.17 -2.17 -34.40
N PHE A 100 -3.93 -2.24 -34.87
CA PHE A 100 -3.08 -1.08 -35.08
C PHE A 100 -2.71 -1.00 -36.57
N PRO A 101 -3.57 -0.39 -37.40
CA PRO A 101 -3.31 -0.32 -38.83
C PRO A 101 -2.07 0.54 -39.08
N PRO A 102 -1.20 0.15 -40.04
CA PRO A 102 -0.06 0.97 -40.42
C PRO A 102 -0.53 2.32 -40.99
N PRO A 103 0.31 3.37 -40.93
CA PRO A 103 -0.01 4.65 -41.54
C PRO A 103 -0.30 4.44 -43.03
N ARG A 104 -1.37 5.10 -43.52
CA ARG A 104 -1.75 5.06 -44.93
C ARG A 104 -0.61 5.71 -45.74
N SER A 105 -0.03 4.99 -46.70
CA SER A 105 0.90 5.57 -47.65
C SER A 105 0.18 6.66 -48.46
N GLU A 106 0.72 7.88 -48.46
CA GLU A 106 0.28 8.99 -49.33
C GLU A 106 0.52 8.67 -50.82
#